data_AF-A0A353M2F5-F1
#
_entry.id   AF-A0A353M2F5-F1
#
_cell.length_a   1.000
_cell.length_b   1.000
_cell.length_c   1.000
_cell.angle_alpha   90.00
_cell.angle_beta   90.00
_cell.angle_gamma   90.00
#
_symmetry.space_group_name_H-M   'P 1'
#
loop_
_entity.id
_entity.type
_entity.pdbx_description
1 polymer ?
#
loop_
_entity_poly.entity_id
_entity_poly.type
_entity_poly.pdbx_seq_one_letter_code
_entity_poly.pdbx_strand_id
1 'polypeptide(L)' 'MARIEPFKALRPRSDLADKIAALPYDVMSSSEARDMVEDNHHSFLRIDRAEINFPELADPHEP' A
#
# COMPACT_ATOMS: atom_id res chain seq x y z
N MET A 1 -19.30 0.20 -29.82
CA MET A 1 -19.95 0.24 -28.49
C MET A 1 -19.22 -0.74 -27.59
N ALA A 2 -18.81 -0.35 -26.38
CA ALA A 2 -18.07 -1.25 -25.49
C ALA A 2 -18.98 -2.36 -24.93
N ARG A 3 -18.49 -3.60 -24.89
CA ARG A 3 -19.18 -4.74 -24.27
C ARG A 3 -18.75 -4.85 -22.81
N ILE A 4 -19.69 -4.73 -21.88
CA ILE A 4 -19.44 -4.79 -20.43
C ILE A 4 -19.93 -6.14 -19.92
N GLU A 5 -19.04 -6.93 -19.34
CA GLU A 5 -19.33 -8.26 -18.79
C GLU A 5 -18.96 -8.31 -17.31
N PRO A 6 -19.78 -8.88 -16.42
CA PRO A 6 -19.45 -9.01 -15.01
C PRO A 6 -18.33 -10.04 -14.80
N PHE A 7 -17.47 -9.80 -13.81
CA PHE A 7 -16.45 -10.75 -13.36
C PHE A 7 -16.44 -10.84 -11.84
N LYS A 8 -15.91 -11.93 -11.30
CA LYS A 8 -15.74 -12.09 -9.85
C LYS A 8 -14.58 -11.22 -9.39
N ALA A 9 -14.88 -10.18 -8.62
CA ALA A 9 -13.85 -9.38 -7.96
C ALA A 9 -13.19 -10.18 -6.82
N LEU A 10 -11.89 -9.97 -6.63
CA LEU A 10 -11.20 -10.39 -5.41
C LEU A 10 -11.53 -9.39 -4.30
N ARG A 11 -11.86 -9.90 -3.11
CA ARG A 11 -12.08 -9.10 -1.91
C ARG A 11 -11.25 -9.65 -0.77
N PRO A 12 -10.72 -8.80 0.12
CA PRO A 12 -10.03 -9.25 1.31
C PRO A 12 -10.97 -10.06 2.21
N ARG A 13 -10.38 -10.93 3.03
CA ARG A 13 -11.11 -11.62 4.09
C ARG A 13 -11.66 -10.57 5.06
N SER A 14 -12.91 -10.73 5.50
CA SER A 14 -13.63 -9.68 6.23
C SER A 14 -12.98 -9.29 7.56
N ASP A 15 -12.28 -10.21 8.22
CA ASP A 15 -11.53 -10.02 9.46
C ASP A 15 -10.16 -9.35 9.27
N LEU A 16 -9.74 -9.12 8.03
CA LEU A 16 -8.50 -8.42 7.67
C LEU A 16 -8.76 -7.13 6.91
N ALA A 17 -10.02 -6.82 6.58
CA ALA A 17 -10.37 -5.72 5.70
C ALA A 17 -9.92 -4.36 6.26
N ASP A 18 -10.06 -4.16 7.57
CA ASP A 18 -9.60 -2.98 8.31
C ASP A 18 -8.07 -2.85 8.34
N LYS A 19 -7.35 -3.98 8.37
CA LYS A 19 -5.88 -4.02 8.35
C LYS A 19 -5.31 -3.82 6.96
N ILE A 20 -6.03 -4.25 5.93
CA ILE A 20 -5.59 -4.15 4.53
C ILE A 20 -5.86 -2.75 3.98
N ALA A 21 -6.95 -2.11 4.39
CA ALA A 21 -7.27 -0.76 3.96
C ALA A 21 -6.12 0.21 4.26
N ALA A 22 -5.72 0.97 3.24
CA ALA A 22 -4.66 1.95 3.32
C ALA A 22 -5.19 3.36 2.99
N LEU A 23 -4.58 4.39 3.56
CA LEU A 23 -4.76 5.76 3.10
C LEU A 23 -4.17 5.91 1.67
N PRO A 24 -4.57 6.94 0.90
CA PRO A 24 -3.99 7.19 -0.40
C PRO A 24 -2.46 7.34 -0.30
N TYR A 25 -1.72 6.50 -1.02
CA TYR A 25 -0.27 6.40 -0.91
C TYR A 25 0.45 7.60 -1.53
N ASP A 26 -0.21 8.36 -2.41
CA ASP A 26 0.32 9.48 -3.18
C ASP A 26 0.41 10.78 -2.36
N VAL A 27 -0.25 10.83 -1.20
CA VAL A 27 -0.28 12.01 -0.32
C VAL A 27 0.60 11.87 0.93
N MET A 28 1.49 10.88 0.97
CA MET A 28 2.37 10.62 2.11
C MET A 28 3.83 10.44 1.70
N SER A 29 4.76 10.65 2.63
CA SER A 29 6.18 10.34 2.44
C SER A 29 6.49 8.86 2.73
N SER A 30 7.68 8.40 2.33
CA SER A 30 8.10 7.02 2.62
C SER A 30 8.39 6.81 4.11
N SER A 31 8.77 7.88 4.83
CA SER A 31 8.91 7.85 6.29
C SER A 31 7.55 7.70 6.99
N GLU A 32 6.56 8.52 6.61
CA GLU A 32 5.19 8.43 7.14
C GLU A 32 4.58 7.04 6.89
N ALA A 33 4.76 6.51 5.67
CA ALA A 33 4.30 5.17 5.32
C ALA A 33 4.99 4.09 6.18
N ARG A 34 6.29 4.21 6.48
CA ARG A 34 7.02 3.25 7.31
C ARG A 34 6.48 3.22 8.74
N ASP A 35 6.24 4.38 9.33
CA ASP A 35 5.68 4.51 10.67
C ASP A 35 4.26 3.94 10.74
N MET A 36 3.44 4.22 9.72
CA MET A 36 2.04 3.74 9.66
C MET A 36 1.91 2.21 9.56
N VAL A 37 2.92 1.50 9.04
CA VAL A 37 2.86 0.05 8.85
C VAL A 37 3.59 -0.75 9.93
N GLU A 38 4.24 -0.09 10.89
CA GLU A 38 5.10 -0.73 11.91
C GLU A 38 4.33 -1.84 12.65
N ASP A 39 3.14 -1.51 13.15
CA ASP A 39 2.26 -2.45 13.87
C ASP A 39 1.31 -3.26 12.97
N ASN A 40 1.35 -3.04 11.65
CA ASN A 40 0.42 -3.66 10.70
C ASN A 40 1.12 -4.32 9.52
N HIS A 41 1.39 -5.61 9.67
CA HIS A 41 1.98 -6.47 8.64
C HIS A 41 1.06 -6.69 7.42
N HIS A 42 -0.24 -6.45 7.55
CA HIS A 42 -1.21 -6.66 6.48
C HIS A 42 -1.52 -5.40 5.66
N SER A 43 -0.93 -4.25 6.01
CA SER A 43 -1.16 -2.99 5.31
C SER A 43 -0.75 -3.07 3.83
N PHE A 44 -1.64 -2.62 2.94
CA PHE A 44 -1.34 -2.50 1.50
C PHE A 44 -0.24 -1.48 1.20
N LEU A 45 0.05 -0.55 2.11
CA LEU A 45 1.17 0.39 1.94
C LEU A 45 2.51 -0.33 1.78
N ARG A 46 2.65 -1.54 2.31
CA ARG A 46 3.84 -2.38 2.07
C ARG A 46 3.99 -2.82 0.62
N ILE A 47 2.94 -2.74 -0.20
CA ILE A 47 2.95 -3.01 -1.64
C ILE A 47 3.04 -1.69 -2.41
N ASP A 48 2.15 -0.74 -2.12
CA ASP A 48 2.06 0.54 -2.84
C ASP A 48 3.31 1.42 -2.64
N ARG A 49 3.94 1.31 -1.45
CA ARG A 49 5.21 1.95 -1.08
C ARG A 49 6.24 0.88 -0.72
N ALA A 50 6.53 0.00 -1.68
CA ALA A 50 7.40 -1.15 -1.49
C ALA A 50 8.78 -0.80 -0.90
N GLU A 51 9.28 0.42 -1.11
CA GLU A 51 10.55 0.92 -0.58
C GLU A 51 10.63 0.89 0.95
N ILE A 52 9.50 0.97 1.66
CA ILE A 52 9.49 1.00 3.14
C ILE A 52 9.94 -0.33 3.75
N ASN A 53 9.90 -1.43 2.98
CA ASN A 53 10.32 -2.75 3.43
C ASN A 53 11.84 -2.94 3.39
N PHE A 54 12.58 -1.98 2.84
CA PHE A 54 14.04 -1.99 2.76
C PHE A 54 14.63 -0.98 3.74
N PRO A 55 15.93 -1.11 4.11
CA PRO A 55 16.67 -0.02 4.74
C PRO A 55 16.50 1.28 3.95
N GLU A 56 16.64 2.44 4.59
CA GLU A 56 16.57 3.72 3.88
C GLU A 56 17.48 3.71 2.66
N LEU A 57 16.82 3.81 1.50
CA LEU A 57 17.49 3.98 0.23
C LEU A 57 17.97 5.43 0.17
N ALA A 58 19.18 5.63 -0.33
CA ALA A 58 19.65 6.97 -0.66
C ALA A 58 18.63 7.63 -1.58
N ASP A 59 18.36 8.92 -1.35
CA ASP A 59 17.41 9.67 -2.16
C ASP A 59 17.88 9.62 -3.62
N PRO A 60 17.09 9.06 -4.56
CA PRO A 60 17.48 9.02 -5.97
C PRO A 60 17.57 10.41 -6.61
N HIS A 61 17.16 11.46 -5.90
CA HIS A 61 17.28 12.86 -6.28
C HIS A 61 18.41 13.60 -5.57
N GLU A 62 19.13 12.97 -4.63
CA GLU A 62 20.37 13.51 -4.10
C GLU A 62 21.48 13.43 -5.17
N PRO A 63 22.22 14.53 -5.43
CA PRO A 63 23.26 14.59 -6.45
C PRO A 63 24.56 13.86 -6.08
#